data_AF-A0A7V9N9E6-F1
#
_entry.id   AF-A0A7V9N9E6-F1
#
_cell.length_a   1.000
_cell.length_b   1.000
_cell.length_c   1.000
_cell.angle_alpha   90.00
_cell.angle_beta   90.00
_cell.angle_gamma   90.00
#
_symmetry.space_group_name_H-M   'P 1'
#
loop_
_entity.id
_entity.type
_entity.pdbx_description
1 polymer ?
#
loop_
_entity_poly.entity_id
_entity_poly.type
_entity_poly.pdbx_seq_one_letter_code
_entity_poly.pdbx_strand_id
1 'polypeptide(L)'
;MWRIKSALDLDRIGDIVVTPKLTHEFCDLAGGDHRGGGDHASLHAQDSLIPFMSTLADPPRRPTSVDLVPHIENHFNSLTR
;
A
#
# COMPACT_ATOMS: atom_id res chain seq x y z
N MET A 1 0.48 -9.16 9.90
CA MET A 1 1.87 -9.16 9.41
C MET A 1 2.01 -9.24 7.89
N TRP A 2 1.03 -9.75 7.14
CA TRP A 2 1.15 -9.93 5.68
C TRP A 2 1.43 -8.63 4.89
N ARG A 3 0.84 -7.49 5.29
CA ARG A 3 1.06 -6.18 4.64
C ARG A 3 2.53 -5.75 4.61
N ILE A 4 3.23 -5.98 5.73
CA ILE A 4 4.62 -5.60 5.88
C ILE A 4 5.53 -6.57 5.12
N LYS A 5 5.20 -7.87 5.13
CA LYS A 5 6.01 -8.89 4.45
C LYS A 5 6.26 -8.52 2.98
N SER A 6 5.22 -8.16 2.23
CA SER A 6 5.38 -7.83 0.80
C SER A 6 6.23 -6.59 0.55
N ALA A 7 6.26 -5.64 1.49
CA ALA A 7 7.14 -4.47 1.40
C ALA A 7 8.61 -4.80 1.75
N LEU A 8 8.84 -5.86 2.51
CA LEU A 8 10.17 -6.26 2.98
C LEU A 8 10.83 -7.39 2.18
N ASP A 9 10.08 -8.05 1.30
CA ASP A 9 10.50 -9.24 0.55
C ASP A 9 10.89 -8.86 -0.89
N LEU A 10 11.76 -7.85 -1.03
CA LEU A 10 12.20 -7.29 -2.30
C LEU A 10 13.71 -7.41 -2.46
N ASP A 11 14.18 -7.80 -3.66
CA ASP A 11 15.61 -7.94 -3.98
C ASP A 11 16.41 -6.63 -3.80
N ARG A 12 15.74 -5.48 -3.83
CA ARG A 12 16.36 -4.14 -3.71
C ARG A 12 16.18 -3.49 -2.34
N ILE A 13 15.86 -4.27 -1.31
CA ILE A 13 15.75 -3.73 0.05
C ILE A 13 17.13 -3.55 0.69
N GLY A 14 17.27 -2.52 1.52
CA GLY A 14 18.48 -2.32 2.31
C GLY A 14 18.56 -3.28 3.50
N ASP A 15 19.75 -3.41 4.10
CA ASP A 15 19.98 -4.26 5.29
C ASP A 15 19.18 -3.80 6.52
N ILE A 16 18.82 -2.52 6.56
CA ILE A 16 18.07 -1.89 7.64
C ILE A 16 16.87 -1.15 7.06
N VAL A 17 15.70 -1.42 7.63
CA VAL A 17 14.45 -0.73 7.31
C VAL A 17 13.95 -0.04 8.57
N VAL A 18 13.63 1.25 8.45
CA VAL A 18 13.13 2.08 9.55
C VAL A 18 11.81 2.69 9.13
N THR A 19 10.85 2.72 10.05
CA THR A 19 9.55 3.38 9.87
C THR A 19 9.34 4.35 11.02
N PRO A 20 8.75 5.53 10.80
CA PRO A 20 8.47 6.45 11.89
C PRO A 20 7.38 5.86 12.78
N LYS A 21 7.33 6.30 14.04
CA LYS A 21 6.16 6.09 14.90
C LYS A 21 4.98 6.87 14.31
N LEU A 22 3.75 6.42 14.55
CA LEU A 22 2.58 7.24 14.24
C LEU A 22 2.71 8.65 14.82
N THR A 23 2.16 9.62 14.09
CA THR A 23 2.24 11.07 14.37
C THR A 23 3.65 11.67 14.34
N HIS A 24 4.62 10.97 13.74
CA HIS A 24 5.97 11.47 13.49
C HIS A 24 6.25 11.39 11.99
N GLU A 25 6.98 12.37 11.49
CA GLU A 25 7.36 12.51 10.08
C GLU A 25 8.89 12.56 9.99
N PHE A 26 9.47 12.07 8.90
CA PHE A 26 10.90 12.25 8.66
C PHE A 26 11.13 13.65 8.07
N CYS A 27 11.85 14.51 8.78
CA CYS A 27 12.33 15.76 8.20
C CYS A 27 13.61 15.51 7.39
N ASP A 28 13.89 16.37 6.40
CA ASP A 28 15.22 16.39 5.80
C ASP A 28 16.29 16.68 6.87
N LEU A 29 17.56 16.41 6.55
CA LEU A 29 18.67 16.52 7.51
C LEU A 29 18.83 17.92 8.15
N ALA A 30 18.25 18.97 7.55
CA ALA A 30 18.24 20.34 8.06
C ALA A 30 16.82 20.87 8.39
N GLY A 31 15.77 20.06 8.21
CA GLY A 31 14.35 20.41 8.35
C GLY A 31 13.86 21.59 7.51
N GLY A 32 14.59 21.96 6.44
CA GLY A 32 14.37 23.20 5.70
C GLY A 32 13.41 23.08 4.52
N ASP A 33 13.41 21.94 3.85
CA ASP A 33 12.64 21.68 2.64
C ASP A 33 11.39 20.87 2.92
N HIS A 34 11.42 20.01 3.96
CA HIS A 34 10.22 19.35 4.46
C HIS A 34 9.50 20.23 5.47
N ARG A 35 8.52 21.00 5.00
CA ARG A 35 7.68 21.89 5.83
C ARG A 35 6.76 21.14 6.81
N GLY A 36 6.64 19.82 6.68
CA GLY A 36 5.75 18.95 7.45
C GLY A 36 4.26 19.16 7.14
N GLY A 37 3.41 18.56 7.97
CA GLY A 37 1.95 18.68 7.90
C GLY A 37 1.24 17.43 7.40
N GLY A 38 1.98 16.34 7.25
CA GLY A 38 1.50 15.03 6.84
C GLY A 38 2.54 14.34 5.97
N ASP A 39 2.88 13.11 6.32
CA ASP A 39 3.69 12.22 5.50
C ASP A 39 2.99 10.86 5.37
N HIS A 40 3.47 10.01 4.48
CA HIS A 40 2.94 8.67 4.24
C HIS A 40 4.07 7.62 4.18
N ALA A 41 3.77 6.44 3.65
CA ALA A 41 4.70 5.32 3.47
C ALA A 41 5.28 4.72 4.77
N SER A 42 4.72 5.02 5.93
CA SER A 42 4.99 4.25 7.14
C SER A 42 4.45 2.82 7.00
N LEU A 43 5.04 1.87 7.74
CA LEU A 43 4.57 0.49 7.76
C LEU A 43 3.28 0.29 8.59
N HIS A 44 2.67 1.37 9.06
CA HIS A 44 1.44 1.35 9.84
C HIS A 44 0.20 1.16 8.96
N ALA A 45 -0.94 0.87 9.59
CA ALA A 45 -2.20 0.67 8.87
C ALA A 45 -2.69 1.94 8.16
N GLN A 46 -2.41 3.11 8.72
CA GLN A 46 -2.83 4.43 8.25
C GLN A 46 -2.37 4.72 6.82
N ASP A 47 -1.16 4.26 6.47
CA ASP A 47 -0.58 4.44 5.12
C ASP A 47 -0.72 3.20 4.24
N SER A 48 -1.27 2.10 4.78
CA SER A 48 -1.45 0.84 4.05
C SER A 48 -2.90 0.56 3.64
N LEU A 49 -3.87 1.13 4.35
CA LEU A 49 -5.29 0.86 4.13
C LEU A 49 -5.88 1.93 3.23
N ILE A 50 -6.31 1.51 2.05
CA ILE A 50 -6.97 2.37 1.06
C ILE A 50 -8.38 1.85 0.79
N PRO A 51 -9.36 2.72 0.49
CA PRO A 51 -10.68 2.29 0.08
C PRO A 51 -10.62 1.64 -1.31
N PHE A 52 -11.38 0.55 -1.47
CA PHE A 52 -11.65 -0.05 -2.78
C PHE A 52 -13.16 -0.06 -3.00
N MET A 53 -13.61 0.49 -4.13
CA MET A 53 -15.01 0.57 -4.52
C MET A 53 -15.15 0.06 -5.95
N SER A 54 -16.11 -0.84 -6.17
CA SER A 54 -16.36 -1.49 -7.45
C SER A 54 -17.84 -1.78 -7.60
N THR A 55 -18.38 -1.63 -8.81
CA THR A 55 -19.73 -2.06 -9.19
C THR A 55 -19.75 -3.44 -9.85
N LEU A 56 -18.58 -4.05 -10.07
CA LEU A 56 -18.45 -5.37 -10.66
C LEU A 56 -18.86 -6.47 -9.65
N ALA A 57 -19.42 -7.56 -10.17
CA ALA A 57 -19.72 -8.75 -9.38
C ALA A 57 -18.44 -9.41 -8.81
N ASP A 58 -18.62 -10.29 -7.83
CA ASP A 58 -17.57 -11.13 -7.23
C ASP A 58 -16.33 -10.36 -6.70
N PRO A 59 -16.49 -9.49 -5.69
CA PRO A 59 -15.37 -8.73 -5.13
C PRO A 59 -14.28 -9.64 -4.53
N PRO A 60 -13.01 -9.20 -4.53
CA PRO A 60 -11.91 -10.00 -3.98
C PRO A 60 -12.15 -10.35 -2.50
N ARG A 61 -11.93 -11.62 -2.13
CA ARG A 61 -12.11 -12.10 -0.74
C ARG A 61 -11.07 -11.54 0.23
N ARG A 62 -9.93 -11.05 -0.28
CA ARG A 62 -8.86 -10.40 0.48
C ARG A 62 -8.36 -9.23 -0.35
N PRO A 63 -9.01 -8.05 -0.32
CA PRO A 63 -8.67 -6.96 -1.21
C PRO A 63 -7.30 -6.38 -0.84
N THR A 64 -6.28 -6.79 -1.58
CA THR A 64 -5.00 -6.10 -1.66
C THR A 64 -4.95 -5.35 -2.99
N SER A 65 -4.12 -4.32 -3.10
CA SER A 65 -4.05 -3.55 -4.36
C SER A 65 -3.65 -4.41 -5.56
N VAL A 66 -2.90 -5.49 -5.34
CA VAL A 66 -2.49 -6.42 -6.41
C VAL A 66 -3.65 -7.27 -6.94
N ASP A 67 -4.77 -7.37 -6.20
CA ASP A 67 -5.96 -8.12 -6.65
C ASP A 67 -6.83 -7.32 -7.64
N LEU A 68 -6.54 -6.04 -7.85
CA LEU A 68 -7.31 -5.18 -8.75
C LEU A 68 -7.29 -5.70 -10.20
N VAL A 69 -6.12 -6.08 -10.70
CA VAL A 69 -5.98 -6.54 -12.09
C VAL A 69 -6.72 -7.87 -12.30
N PRO A 70 -6.49 -8.92 -11.49
CA PRO A 70 -7.26 -10.16 -11.60
C PRO A 70 -8.78 -9.95 -11.47
N HIS A 71 -9.22 -9.04 -10.61
CA HIS A 71 -10.65 -8.72 -10.44
C HIS A 71 -11.28 -8.18 -11.73
N ILE A 72 -10.60 -7.24 -12.40
CA ILE A 72 -11.05 -6.66 -13.67
C ILE A 72 -11.02 -7.72 -14.78
N GLU A 73 -9.95 -8.49 -14.89
CA GLU A 73 -9.81 -9.54 -15.92
C GLU A 73 -10.90 -10.62 -15.79
N ASN A 74 -11.17 -11.08 -14.56
CA ASN A 74 -12.20 -12.08 -14.30
C ASN A 74 -13.59 -11.60 -14.73
N HIS A 75 -13.91 -10.32 -14.52
CA HIS A 75 -15.16 -9.74 -14.99
C HIS A 75 -15.29 -9.83 -16.50
N PHE A 76 -14.30 -9.39 -17.27
CA PHE A 76 -14.40 -9.44 -18.74
C PHE A 76 -14.37 -10.86 -19.28
N ASN A 77 -13.56 -11.74 -18.70
CA ASN A 77 -13.49 -13.14 -19.09
C ASN A 77 -14.82 -13.88 -18.86
N SER A 78 -15.62 -13.49 -17.86
CA SER A 78 -16.94 -14.09 -17.63
C SER A 78 -18.00 -13.63 -18.63
N LEU A 79 -17.80 -12.49 -19.31
CA LEU A 79 -18.70 -11.98 -20.35
C LEU A 79 -18.43 -12.60 -21.73
N THR A 80 -17.24 -13.16 -21.94
CA THR A 80 -16.82 -13.78 -23.21
C THR A 80 -16.94 -15.30 -23.22
N ARG A 81 -17.42 -15.90 -22.12
CA ARG A 81 -17.75 -17.33 -22.02
C ARG A 81 -19.23 -17.54 -22.28
#